data_AF-X1A9K0-F1
#
_entry.id   AF-X1A9K0-F1
#
_cell.length_a   1.000
_cell.length_b   1.000
_cell.length_c   1.000
_cell.angle_alpha   90.00
_cell.angle_beta   90.00
_cell.angle_gamma   90.00
#
_symmetry.space_group_name_H-M   'P 1'
#
loop_
_entity.id
_entity.type
_entity.pdbx_description
1 polymer ?
#
loop_
_entity_poly.entity_id
_entity_poly.type
_entity_poly.pdbx_seq_one_letter_code
_entity_poly.pdbx_strand_id
1 'polypeptide(L)'
;MKDTEEFIKDLKHKDSSVRQHAAEMLGSVGDEKAVDSLILALKDRNKFVRQEVVSALGKIGGQRLLEPLTQALEEEKDDYVKSFINRVLDKLQK
;
A
#
# COMPACT_ATOMS: atom_id res chain seq x y z
N MET A 1 16.75 -15.52 -0.01
CA MET A 1 15.40 -15.02 0.33
C MET A 1 15.38 -13.56 -0.06
N LYS A 2 14.37 -13.10 -0.80
CA LYS A 2 14.26 -11.67 -1.11
C LYS A 2 14.11 -10.88 0.19
N ASP A 3 14.79 -9.75 0.30
CA ASP A 3 14.69 -8.84 1.44
C ASP A 3 13.75 -7.65 1.12
N THR A 4 13.52 -6.79 2.12
CA THR A 4 12.64 -5.61 1.97
C THR A 4 13.05 -4.74 0.78
N GLU A 5 14.35 -4.58 0.51
CA GLU A 5 14.84 -3.71 -0.57
C GLU A 5 14.53 -4.28 -1.95
N GLU A 6 14.64 -5.60 -2.13
CA GLU A 6 14.24 -6.24 -3.38
C GLU A 6 12.75 -6.07 -3.66
N PHE A 7 11.89 -6.23 -2.65
CA PHE A 7 10.45 -6.01 -2.83
C PHE A 7 10.13 -4.53 -3.10
N ILE A 8 10.85 -3.58 -2.49
CA ILE A 8 10.72 -2.15 -2.83
C ILE A 8 11.01 -1.90 -4.31
N LYS A 9 12.02 -2.55 -4.89
CA LYS A 9 12.33 -2.43 -6.33
C LYS A 9 11.18 -3.01 -7.18
N ASP A 10 10.60 -4.12 -6.76
CA ASP A 10 9.53 -4.80 -7.48
C ASP A 10 8.22 -3.98 -7.53
N LEU A 11 8.00 -3.01 -6.64
CA LEU A 11 6.90 -2.05 -6.74
C LEU A 11 6.92 -1.19 -8.01
N LYS A 12 8.03 -1.17 -8.76
CA LYS A 12 8.15 -0.44 -10.04
C LYS A 12 8.16 -1.38 -11.25
N HIS A 13 7.92 -2.67 -11.05
CA HIS A 13 7.98 -3.65 -12.11
C HIS A 13 6.89 -3.43 -13.17
N LYS A 14 7.20 -3.75 -14.44
CA LYS A 14 6.28 -3.56 -15.57
C LYS A 14 4.97 -4.35 -15.42
N ASP A 15 5.08 -5.56 -14.87
CA ASP A 15 3.97 -6.48 -14.61
C ASP A 15 3.27 -6.14 -13.29
N SER A 16 1.96 -5.92 -13.33
CA SER A 16 1.16 -5.63 -12.14
C SER A 16 1.12 -6.77 -11.14
N SER A 17 1.20 -8.03 -11.57
CA SER A 17 1.20 -9.18 -10.67
C SER A 17 2.44 -9.17 -9.77
N VAL A 18 3.59 -8.79 -10.33
CA VAL A 18 4.83 -8.62 -9.57
C VAL A 18 4.72 -7.46 -8.58
N ARG A 19 4.15 -6.33 -9.00
CA ARG A 19 3.95 -5.17 -8.10
C ARG A 19 2.98 -5.49 -6.96
N GLN A 20 1.90 -6.21 -7.25
CA GLN A 20 0.94 -6.66 -6.25
C GLN A 20 1.59 -7.60 -5.23
N HIS A 21 2.33 -8.61 -5.71
CA HIS A 21 3.04 -9.53 -4.84
C HIS A 21 4.10 -8.79 -3.99
N ALA A 22 4.80 -7.81 -4.55
CA ALA A 22 5.73 -6.98 -3.80
C ALA A 22 5.04 -6.24 -2.65
N ALA A 23 3.89 -5.62 -2.89
CA ALA A 23 3.12 -4.94 -1.84
C ALA A 23 2.68 -5.93 -0.74
N GLU A 24 2.17 -7.10 -1.12
CA GLU A 24 1.77 -8.16 -0.19
C GLU A 24 2.93 -8.58 0.73
N MET A 25 4.11 -8.81 0.13
CA MET A 25 5.31 -9.23 0.86
C MET A 25 5.80 -8.12 1.80
N LEU A 26 5.84 -6.87 1.34
CA LEU A 26 6.25 -5.73 2.19
C LEU A 26 5.32 -5.55 3.40
N GLY A 27 4.01 -5.70 3.20
CA GLY A 27 3.05 -5.67 4.30
C GLY A 27 3.19 -6.83 5.28
N SER A 28 3.63 -7.99 4.80
CA SER A 28 3.84 -9.19 5.64
C SER A 28 5.16 -9.13 6.41
N VAL A 29 6.19 -8.52 5.82
CA VAL A 29 7.46 -8.22 6.49
C VAL A 29 7.26 -7.15 7.57
N GLY A 30 6.45 -6.13 7.30
CA GLY A 30 6.13 -5.08 8.28
C GLY A 30 7.25 -4.05 8.50
N ASP A 31 8.25 -4.00 7.62
CA ASP A 31 9.41 -3.09 7.75
C ASP A 31 9.03 -1.65 7.37
N GLU A 32 9.21 -0.71 8.29
CA GLU A 32 8.91 0.71 8.09
C GLU A 32 9.69 1.34 6.93
N LYS A 33 10.83 0.77 6.53
CA LYS A 33 11.60 1.22 5.35
C LYS A 33 10.78 1.18 4.06
N ALA A 34 9.76 0.32 3.99
CA ALA A 34 8.90 0.17 2.83
C ALA A 34 7.83 1.26 2.71
N VAL A 35 7.54 1.98 3.81
CA VAL A 35 6.36 2.85 3.90
C VAL A 35 6.34 3.92 2.81
N ASP A 36 7.46 4.62 2.59
CA ASP A 36 7.49 5.70 1.60
C ASP A 36 7.29 5.18 0.17
N SER A 37 7.83 3.99 -0.12
CA SER A 37 7.65 3.34 -1.42
C SER A 37 6.21 2.84 -1.62
N LEU A 38 5.59 2.32 -0.57
CA LEU A 38 4.18 1.93 -0.58
C LEU A 38 3.27 3.15 -0.73
N ILE A 39 3.56 4.27 -0.05
CA ILE A 39 2.80 5.52 -0.22
C ILE A 39 2.82 5.98 -1.68
N LEU A 40 3.98 5.94 -2.35
CA LEU A 40 4.06 6.25 -3.78
C LEU A 40 3.23 5.28 -4.64
N ALA A 41 3.19 4.00 -4.26
CA ALA A 41 2.43 2.97 -4.95
C ALA A 41 0.90 3.07 -4.74
N LEU A 42 0.40 3.94 -3.85
CA LEU A 42 -1.03 4.28 -3.77
C LEU A 42 -1.55 4.89 -5.09
N LYS A 43 -0.65 5.40 -5.95
CA LYS A 43 -0.99 5.94 -7.27
C LYS A 43 -0.82 4.93 -8.40
N ASP A 44 -0.70 3.64 -8.10
CA ASP A 44 -0.54 2.61 -9.14
C ASP A 44 -1.71 2.61 -10.12
N ARG A 45 -1.40 2.43 -11.41
CA ARG A 45 -2.41 2.34 -12.47
C ARG A 45 -3.38 1.17 -12.32
N ASN A 46 -2.95 0.07 -11.68
CA ASN A 46 -3.77 -1.11 -11.47
C ASN A 46 -4.41 -1.06 -10.07
N LYS A 47 -5.74 -1.13 -10.02
CA LYS A 47 -6.51 -1.08 -8.78
C LYS A 47 -6.22 -2.21 -7.79
N PHE A 48 -5.88 -3.40 -8.28
CA PHE A 48 -5.52 -4.54 -7.42
C PHE A 48 -4.18 -4.30 -6.73
N VAL A 49 -3.24 -3.62 -7.41
CA VAL A 49 -1.99 -3.18 -6.78
C VAL A 49 -2.29 -2.13 -5.71
N ARG A 50 -3.12 -1.12 -6.01
CA ARG A 50 -3.49 -0.09 -5.01
C ARG A 50 -4.16 -0.69 -3.78
N GLN A 51 -5.09 -1.62 -3.97
CA GLN A 51 -5.72 -2.35 -2.86
C GLN A 51 -4.69 -3.09 -1.99
N GLU A 52 -3.74 -3.79 -2.61
CA GLU A 52 -2.73 -4.53 -1.85
C GLU A 52 -1.75 -3.60 -1.13
N VAL A 53 -1.43 -2.45 -1.74
CA VAL A 53 -0.66 -1.38 -1.10
C VAL A 53 -1.38 -0.84 0.15
N VAL A 54 -2.68 -0.58 0.05
CA VAL A 54 -3.50 -0.14 1.21
C VAL A 54 -3.51 -1.20 2.31
N SER A 55 -3.69 -2.48 1.94
CA SER A 55 -3.59 -3.62 2.84
C SER A 55 -2.23 -3.67 3.54
N ALA A 56 -1.14 -3.52 2.79
CA ALA A 56 0.23 -3.54 3.31
C ALA A 56 0.49 -2.40 4.30
N LEU A 57 0.10 -1.17 3.94
CA LEU A 57 0.18 -0.01 4.83
C LEU A 57 -0.64 -0.23 6.11
N GLY A 58 -1.84 -0.81 6.02
CA GLY A 58 -2.66 -1.14 7.18
C GLY A 58 -2.12 -2.28 8.07
N LYS A 59 -1.26 -3.14 7.52
CA LYS A 59 -0.51 -4.16 8.29
C LYS A 59 0.69 -3.54 9.01
N ILE A 60 1.45 -2.67 8.33
CA ILE A 60 2.59 -1.95 8.93
C ILE A 60 2.11 -1.03 10.06
N GLY A 61 1.05 -0.26 9.80
CA GLY A 61 0.47 0.66 10.78
C GLY A 61 1.32 1.91 11.04
N GLY A 62 0.83 2.73 11.97
CA GLY A 62 1.45 3.99 12.37
C GLY A 62 0.64 5.23 11.98
N GLN A 63 0.58 6.21 12.88
CA GLN A 63 -0.22 7.43 12.68
C GLN A 63 0.22 8.26 11.47
N ARG A 64 1.49 8.16 11.05
CA ARG A 64 2.02 8.82 9.84
C ARG A 64 1.31 8.40 8.55
N LEU A 65 0.53 7.32 8.57
CA LEU A 65 -0.21 6.82 7.42
C LEU A 65 -1.58 7.49 7.25
N LEU A 66 -2.07 8.21 8.26
CA LEU A 66 -3.40 8.85 8.21
C LEU A 66 -3.48 9.85 7.06
N GLU A 67 -2.56 10.82 6.99
CA GLU A 67 -2.57 11.86 5.96
C GLU A 67 -2.43 11.28 4.53
N PRO A 68 -1.44 10.41 4.22
CA PRO A 68 -1.34 9.81 2.89
C PRO A 68 -2.56 8.99 2.48
N LEU A 69 -3.18 8.25 3.40
CA LEU A 69 -4.37 7.45 3.11
C LEU A 69 -5.62 8.32 2.95
N THR A 70 -5.76 9.40 3.73
CA THR A 70 -6.84 10.39 3.53
C THR A 70 -6.71 11.05 2.16
N GLN A 71 -5.52 11.48 1.75
CA GLN A 71 -5.31 12.02 0.41
C GLN A 71 -5.62 10.99 -0.68
N ALA A 72 -5.18 9.73 -0.51
CA ALA A 72 -5.47 8.67 -1.46
C ALA A 72 -6.97 8.40 -1.58
N LEU A 73 -7.74 8.49 -0.48
CA LEU A 73 -9.20 8.35 -0.50
C LEU A 73 -9.89 9.42 -1.36
N GLU A 74 -9.41 10.66 -1.27
CA GLU A 74 -9.94 11.80 -2.04
C GLU A 74 -9.64 11.68 -3.54
N GLU A 75 -8.45 11.20 -3.90
CA GLU A 75 -8.00 11.04 -5.29
C GLU A 75 -8.54 9.75 -5.96
N GLU A 76 -8.90 8.73 -5.18
CA GLU A 76 -9.35 7.43 -5.70
C GLU A 76 -10.69 7.52 -6.44
N LYS A 77 -10.83 6.75 -7.52
CA LYS A 77 -12.03 6.69 -8.34
C LYS A 77 -12.75 5.34 -8.25
N ASP A 78 -12.04 4.29 -7.85
CA ASP A 78 -12.61 2.95 -7.68
C ASP A 78 -13.19 2.79 -6.26
N ASP A 79 -14.51 2.65 -6.18
CA ASP A 79 -15.24 2.56 -4.90
C ASP A 79 -14.82 1.36 -4.05
N TYR A 80 -14.37 0.27 -4.68
CA TYR A 80 -13.86 -0.88 -3.96
C TYR A 80 -12.56 -0.53 -3.24
N VAL A 81 -11.62 0.15 -3.90
CA VAL A 81 -10.39 0.62 -3.25
C VAL A 81 -10.69 1.64 -2.15
N LYS A 82 -11.65 2.56 -2.34
CA LYS A 82 -12.10 3.49 -1.29
C LYS A 82 -12.57 2.77 -0.03
N SER A 83 -13.33 1.70 -0.19
CA SER A 83 -13.83 0.91 0.94
C SER A 83 -12.70 0.29 1.77
N PHE A 84 -11.60 -0.12 1.11
CA PHE A 84 -10.40 -0.61 1.78
C PHE A 84 -9.65 0.51 2.50
N ILE A 85 -9.49 1.67 1.87
CA ILE A 85 -8.82 2.83 2.47
C ILE A 85 -9.56 3.25 3.75
N ASN A 86 -10.88 3.40 3.69
CA ASN A 86 -11.70 3.73 4.86
C ASN A 86 -11.52 2.71 5.99
N ARG A 87 -11.56 1.40 5.68
CA ARG A 87 -11.34 0.35 6.69
C ARG A 87 -9.98 0.47 7.37
N VAL A 88 -8.93 0.81 6.63
CA VAL A 88 -7.59 0.99 7.19
C VAL A 88 -7.54 2.27 8.04
N LEU A 89 -8.10 3.38 7.56
CA LEU A 89 -8.18 4.62 8.33
C LEU A 89 -8.92 4.41 9.67
N ASP A 90 -10.07 3.76 9.65
CA ASP A 90 -10.85 3.41 10.85
C ASP A 90 -10.05 2.55 11.84
N LYS A 91 -9.16 1.68 11.33
CA LYS A 91 -8.29 0.84 12.16
C LYS A 91 -7.16 1.67 12.79
N LEU A 92 -6.60 2.64 12.07
CA LEU A 92 -5.48 3.47 12.53
C LEU A 92 -5.89 4.57 13.51
N GLN A 93 -7.17 4.93 13.55
CA GLN A 93 -7.73 5.95 14.44
C GLN A 93 -8.21 5.40 15.80
N LYS A 94 -8.23 4.08 15.97
CA LYS A 94 -8.57 3.40 17.23
C LYS A 94 -7.34 3.19 18.10
#